data_AF-A0A0F9KTX7-F1
#
_entry.id   AF-A0A0F9KTX7-F1
#
_cell.length_a   1.000
_cell.length_b   1.000
_cell.length_c   1.000
_cell.angle_alpha   90.00
_cell.angle_beta   90.00
_cell.angle_gamma   90.00
#
_symmetry.space_group_name_H-M   'P 1'
#
loop_
_entity.id
_entity.type
_entity.pdbx_description
1 polymer ?
#
loop_
_entity_poly.entity_id
_entity_poly.type
_entity_poly.pdbx_seq_one_letter_code
_entity_poly.pdbx_strand_id
1 'polypeptide(L)'
;MPSITDIYENNDTRRLSHRVVIAGVEELPGVQELDIQFAPAKVPTATVRIAHPAPDKAVFFTDIYIDLGLDGVTQRVFTGKIWNVRDDAGGTVLKCVGKSWPLDTDYRKVVVTLDSTTSAAAVAALLDELGITDYKIDLTAWTIATIDPVTLKFSTYGEAIMHIAEVGGGKWWEAPTGTVMVTEWDAIPSGAPARSYFSMELTGLVSRM
;
A
#
# COMPACT_ATOMS: atom_id res chain seq x y z
N MET A 1 -11.83 -25.29 1.71
CA MET A 1 -12.73 -24.14 1.45
C MET A 1 -12.34 -23.58 0.08
N PRO A 2 -13.29 -23.19 -0.78
CA PRO A 2 -12.97 -22.62 -2.09
C PRO A 2 -12.17 -21.32 -1.93
N SER A 3 -11.20 -21.09 -2.81
CA SER A 3 -10.48 -19.81 -2.89
C SER A 3 -11.35 -18.74 -3.57
N ILE A 4 -10.94 -17.47 -3.45
CA ILE A 4 -11.59 -16.38 -4.20
C ILE A 4 -11.51 -16.63 -5.71
N THR A 5 -10.40 -17.18 -6.20
CA THR A 5 -10.23 -17.57 -7.60
C THR A 5 -11.24 -18.63 -8.02
N ASP A 6 -11.47 -19.65 -7.19
CA ASP A 6 -12.45 -20.70 -7.48
C ASP A 6 -13.88 -20.14 -7.58
N ILE A 7 -14.24 -19.20 -6.69
CA ILE A 7 -15.54 -18.51 -6.72
C ILE A 7 -15.64 -17.62 -7.98
N TYR A 8 -14.54 -16.97 -8.35
CA TYR A 8 -14.48 -16.11 -9.52
C TYR A 8 -14.55 -16.88 -10.85
N GLU A 9 -14.16 -18.14 -10.88
CA GLU A 9 -14.19 -18.93 -12.12
C GLU A 9 -15.45 -19.78 -12.25
N ASN A 10 -16.09 -20.18 -11.15
CA ASN A 10 -17.12 -21.23 -11.17
C ASN A 10 -18.54 -20.78 -10.77
N ASN A 11 -18.73 -19.53 -10.30
CA ASN A 11 -20.06 -19.02 -9.94
C ASN A 11 -20.54 -17.95 -10.95
N ASP A 12 -21.72 -18.12 -11.52
CA ASP A 12 -22.32 -17.13 -12.45
C ASP A 12 -22.89 -15.91 -11.71
N THR A 13 -23.31 -16.07 -10.46
CA THR A 13 -23.79 -14.98 -9.60
C THR A 13 -22.92 -14.90 -8.35
N ARG A 14 -22.46 -13.70 -8.00
CA ARG A 14 -21.52 -13.49 -6.88
C ARG A 14 -21.95 -12.28 -6.08
N ARG A 15 -21.85 -12.36 -4.76
CA ARG A 15 -22.14 -11.23 -3.87
C ARG A 15 -20.84 -10.68 -3.30
N LEU A 16 -20.62 -9.37 -3.49
CA LEU A 16 -19.49 -8.68 -2.86
C LEU A 16 -19.58 -8.82 -1.33
N SER A 17 -18.48 -9.27 -0.75
CA SER A 17 -18.27 -9.38 0.68
C SER A 17 -17.13 -8.45 1.07
N HIS A 18 -17.31 -7.72 2.16
CA HIS A 18 -16.30 -6.84 2.71
C HIS A 18 -16.22 -7.04 4.22
N ARG A 19 -15.05 -6.76 4.77
CA ARG A 19 -14.82 -6.71 6.20
C ARG A 19 -13.78 -5.65 6.47
N VAL A 20 -14.15 -4.64 7.24
CA VAL A 20 -13.23 -3.58 7.67
C VAL A 20 -12.99 -3.77 9.15
N VAL A 21 -11.73 -3.86 9.57
CA VAL A 21 -11.36 -4.07 10.97
C VAL A 21 -10.53 -2.90 11.43
N ILE A 22 -10.86 -2.34 12.58
CA ILE A 22 -10.05 -1.31 13.26
C ILE A 22 -9.51 -1.84 14.59
N ALA A 23 -8.40 -1.25 15.06
CA ALA A 23 -7.79 -1.57 16.35
C ALA A 23 -7.52 -3.08 16.56
N GLY A 24 -7.12 -3.79 15.51
CA GLY A 24 -6.68 -5.18 15.60
C GLY A 24 -7.79 -6.24 15.53
N VAL A 25 -9.00 -5.94 16.00
CA VAL A 25 -10.01 -6.99 16.25
C VAL A 25 -11.46 -6.56 16.06
N GLU A 26 -11.76 -5.26 15.97
CA GLU A 26 -13.15 -4.80 15.90
C GLU A 26 -13.58 -4.57 14.45
N GLU A 27 -14.61 -5.29 14.02
CA GLU A 27 -15.22 -5.03 12.72
C GLU A 27 -15.97 -3.70 12.77
N LEU A 28 -15.67 -2.84 11.80
CA LEU A 28 -16.23 -1.51 11.67
C LEU A 28 -17.64 -1.62 11.08
N PRO A 29 -18.70 -1.28 11.84
CA PRO A 29 -20.06 -1.39 11.34
C PRO A 29 -20.40 -0.26 10.36
N GLY A 30 -21.41 -0.50 9.52
CA GLY A 30 -22.03 0.56 8.73
C GLY A 30 -21.14 1.12 7.62
N VAL A 31 -20.22 0.32 7.08
CA VAL A 31 -19.42 0.68 5.88
C VAL A 31 -20.35 0.89 4.68
N GLN A 32 -20.23 2.06 4.07
CA GLN A 32 -21.06 2.51 2.94
C GLN A 32 -20.27 2.60 1.64
N GLU A 33 -18.98 2.93 1.73
CA GLU A 33 -18.10 3.19 0.60
C GLU A 33 -16.66 2.80 0.97
N LEU A 34 -15.96 2.21 0.00
CA LEU A 34 -14.55 1.88 0.08
C LEU A 34 -13.88 2.32 -1.22
N ASP A 35 -12.84 3.12 -1.10
CA ASP A 35 -11.93 3.47 -2.19
C ASP A 35 -10.51 3.15 -1.75
N ILE A 36 -9.75 2.42 -2.56
CA ILE A 36 -8.41 1.94 -2.22
C ILE A 36 -7.51 2.17 -3.42
N GLN A 37 -6.42 2.90 -3.21
CA GLN A 37 -5.48 3.25 -4.26
C GLN A 37 -4.09 2.71 -3.93
N PHE A 38 -3.53 1.95 -4.87
CA PHE A 38 -2.13 1.55 -4.90
C PHE A 38 -1.46 2.21 -6.10
N ALA A 39 -0.23 2.68 -5.89
CA ALA A 39 0.63 3.11 -6.97
C ALA A 39 2.09 2.77 -6.62
N PRO A 40 2.92 2.43 -7.62
CA PRO A 40 4.36 2.30 -7.40
C PRO A 40 4.93 3.64 -6.93
N ALA A 41 5.97 3.58 -6.12
CA ALA A 41 6.67 4.74 -5.59
C ALA A 41 5.78 5.70 -4.77
N LYS A 42 4.64 5.22 -4.28
CA LYS A 42 3.69 5.99 -3.47
C LYS A 42 3.11 5.10 -2.39
N VAL A 43 2.89 5.69 -1.23
CA VAL A 43 2.21 5.01 -0.14
C VAL A 43 0.75 4.77 -0.53
N PRO A 44 0.22 3.55 -0.36
CA PRO A 44 -1.19 3.27 -0.62
C PRO A 44 -2.10 4.12 0.25
N THR A 45 -3.26 4.48 -0.28
CA THR A 45 -4.28 5.19 0.48
C THR A 45 -5.60 4.45 0.40
N ALA A 46 -6.43 4.63 1.41
CA ALA A 46 -7.79 4.16 1.37
C ALA A 46 -8.74 5.20 1.98
N THR A 47 -9.95 5.28 1.46
CA THR A 47 -11.03 6.06 2.04
C THR A 47 -12.16 5.10 2.41
N VAL A 48 -12.59 5.14 3.67
CA VAL A 48 -13.72 4.35 4.17
C VAL A 48 -14.80 5.30 4.65
N ARG A 49 -16.00 5.20 4.07
CA ARG A 49 -17.17 5.93 4.55
C ARG A 49 -18.01 5.01 5.43
N ILE A 50 -18.41 5.51 6.60
CA ILE A 50 -19.30 4.82 7.52
C ILE A 50 -20.48 5.69 7.91
N ALA A 51 -21.56 5.04 8.37
CA ALA A 51 -22.68 5.74 8.98
C ALA A 51 -22.21 6.54 10.22
N HIS A 52 -22.71 7.76 10.37
CA HIS A 52 -22.50 8.56 11.56
C HIS A 52 -23.41 8.05 12.71
N PRO A 53 -22.94 8.05 13.98
CA PRO A 53 -21.61 8.44 14.43
C PRO A 53 -20.55 7.36 14.23
N ALA A 54 -19.30 7.78 14.01
CA ALA A 54 -18.16 6.86 14.02
C ALA A 54 -17.97 6.22 15.40
N PRO A 55 -17.60 4.93 15.48
CA PRO A 55 -17.23 4.30 16.74
C PRO A 55 -16.04 4.99 17.41
N ASP A 56 -15.98 4.98 18.75
CA ASP A 56 -14.94 5.66 19.53
C ASP A 56 -13.50 5.26 19.18
N LYS A 57 -13.31 4.08 18.59
CA LYS A 57 -11.98 3.58 18.17
C LYS A 57 -11.55 4.05 16.78
N ALA A 58 -12.47 4.61 15.99
CA ALA A 58 -12.18 5.15 14.67
C ALA A 58 -11.55 6.54 14.81
N VAL A 59 -10.33 6.59 15.38
CA VAL A 59 -9.58 7.81 15.67
C VAL A 59 -8.25 7.84 14.93
N PHE A 60 -7.59 9.00 14.95
CA PHE A 60 -6.29 9.19 14.32
C PHE A 60 -5.27 8.13 14.77
N PHE A 61 -4.56 7.59 13.80
CA PHE A 61 -3.49 6.60 13.90
C PHE A 61 -3.90 5.19 14.37
N THR A 62 -5.20 4.91 14.50
CA THR A 62 -5.70 3.55 14.74
C THR A 62 -5.40 2.65 13.53
N ASP A 63 -4.95 1.42 13.79
CA ASP A 63 -4.74 0.42 12.73
C ASP A 63 -6.06 0.07 12.05
N ILE A 64 -6.03 -0.02 10.73
CA ILE A 64 -7.16 -0.43 9.90
C ILE A 64 -6.75 -1.51 8.91
N TYR A 65 -7.65 -2.47 8.71
CA TYR A 65 -7.52 -3.55 7.76
C TYR A 65 -8.78 -3.63 6.91
N ILE A 66 -8.63 -3.76 5.60
CA ILE A 66 -9.75 -3.92 4.69
C ILE A 66 -9.58 -5.25 3.98
N ASP A 67 -10.55 -6.13 4.16
CA ASP A 67 -10.66 -7.40 3.46
C ASP A 67 -11.83 -7.29 2.46
N LEU A 68 -11.61 -7.71 1.22
CA LEU A 68 -12.63 -7.78 0.17
C LEU A 68 -12.69 -9.20 -0.41
N GLY A 69 -13.85 -9.59 -0.90
CA GLY A 69 -14.01 -10.84 -1.63
C GLY A 69 -15.45 -11.12 -1.99
N LEU A 70 -15.82 -12.39 -2.10
CA LEU A 70 -17.09 -12.83 -2.66
C LEU A 70 -17.69 -13.96 -1.82
N ASP A 71 -19.01 -13.95 -1.69
CA ASP A 71 -19.80 -15.03 -1.07
C ASP A 71 -19.30 -15.43 0.33
N GLY A 72 -18.89 -14.45 1.14
CA GLY A 72 -18.37 -14.61 2.50
C GLY A 72 -16.87 -14.94 2.60
N VAL A 73 -16.21 -15.25 1.49
CA VAL A 73 -14.75 -15.47 1.44
C VAL A 73 -14.06 -14.14 1.13
N THR A 74 -13.19 -13.68 2.04
CA THR A 74 -12.49 -12.39 1.92
C THR A 74 -10.98 -12.58 1.98
N GLN A 75 -10.25 -11.65 1.36
CA GLN A 75 -8.80 -11.53 1.42
C GLN A 75 -8.40 -10.10 1.75
N ARG A 76 -7.26 -9.95 2.42
CA ARG A 76 -6.68 -8.64 2.72
C ARG A 76 -6.37 -7.88 1.44
N VAL A 77 -6.96 -6.70 1.28
CA VAL A 77 -6.66 -5.77 0.18
C VAL A 77 -5.98 -4.48 0.62
N PHE A 78 -6.04 -4.13 1.90
CA PHE A 78 -5.34 -2.96 2.44
C PHE A 78 -5.02 -3.12 3.92
N THR A 79 -3.83 -2.70 4.31
CA THR A 79 -3.35 -2.66 5.70
C THR A 79 -2.75 -1.29 5.95
N GLY A 80 -3.18 -0.59 7.00
CA GLY A 80 -2.70 0.76 7.23
C GLY A 80 -3.19 1.36 8.53
N LYS A 81 -3.26 2.69 8.55
CA LYS A 81 -3.69 3.49 9.70
C LYS A 81 -4.69 4.55 9.27
N ILE A 82 -5.60 4.89 10.17
CA ILE A 82 -6.47 6.06 10.01
C ILE A 82 -5.62 7.33 10.12
N TRP A 83 -5.65 8.17 9.09
CA TRP A 83 -4.90 9.41 9.01
C TRP A 83 -5.77 10.66 9.22
N ASN A 84 -7.07 10.56 8.92
CA ASN A 84 -8.00 11.65 9.16
C ASN A 84 -9.41 11.09 9.36
N VAL A 85 -10.14 11.69 10.28
CA VAL A 85 -11.55 11.37 10.57
C VAL A 85 -12.32 12.65 10.37
N ARG A 86 -13.27 12.65 9.44
CA ARG A 86 -14.08 13.82 9.11
C ARG A 86 -15.54 13.44 8.96
N ASP A 87 -16.41 14.19 9.60
CA ASP A 87 -17.85 14.09 9.39
C ASP A 87 -18.30 14.98 8.22
N ASP A 88 -19.22 14.46 7.41
CA ASP A 88 -19.97 15.21 6.42
C ASP A 88 -21.47 14.80 6.46
N ALA A 89 -22.28 15.37 5.56
CA ALA A 89 -23.73 15.08 5.53
C ALA A 89 -24.07 13.62 5.16
N GLY A 90 -23.14 12.90 4.52
CA GLY A 90 -23.30 11.50 4.13
C GLY A 90 -22.85 10.50 5.19
N GLY A 91 -22.08 10.92 6.19
CA GLY A 91 -21.58 10.08 7.28
C GLY A 91 -20.19 10.49 7.76
N THR A 92 -19.46 9.57 8.36
CA THR A 92 -18.06 9.79 8.75
C THR A 92 -17.13 9.19 7.70
N VAL A 93 -16.13 9.97 7.29
CA VAL A 93 -15.09 9.59 6.33
C VAL A 93 -13.78 9.36 7.07
N LEU A 94 -13.26 8.15 6.94
CA LEU A 94 -11.94 7.75 7.42
C LEU A 94 -10.98 7.76 6.24
N LYS A 95 -10.08 8.75 6.20
CA LYS A 95 -8.92 8.69 5.29
C LYS A 95 -7.83 7.88 5.94
N CYS A 96 -7.29 6.94 5.19
CA CYS A 96 -6.34 5.95 5.67
C CYS A 96 -5.09 5.96 4.79
N VAL A 97 -3.97 5.61 5.39
CA VAL A 97 -2.65 5.55 4.75
C VAL A 97 -2.01 4.20 5.05
N GLY A 98 -1.26 3.64 4.09
CA GLY A 98 -0.55 2.38 4.23
C GLY A 98 0.46 2.38 5.38
N LYS A 99 0.95 1.20 5.76
CA LYS A 99 1.99 1.07 6.80
C LYS A 99 3.29 1.77 6.41
N SER A 100 3.56 1.89 5.11
CA SER A 100 4.73 2.57 4.57
C SER A 100 4.64 4.10 4.57
N TRP A 101 3.63 4.70 5.22
CA TRP A 101 3.49 6.17 5.37
C TRP A 101 4.76 6.96 5.72
N PRO A 102 5.75 6.43 6.49
CA PRO A 102 6.98 7.16 6.74
C PRO A 102 7.81 7.41 5.46
N LEU A 103 7.62 6.64 4.39
CA LEU A 103 8.32 6.78 3.11
C LEU A 103 7.92 8.04 2.34
N ASP A 104 6.66 8.48 2.45
CA ASP A 104 6.13 9.69 1.78
C ASP A 104 6.08 10.90 2.71
N THR A 105 6.62 10.78 3.92
CA THR A 105 6.71 11.91 4.85
C THR A 105 7.85 12.83 4.42
N ASP A 106 7.55 14.12 4.18
CA ASP A 106 8.55 15.13 3.87
C ASP A 106 9.44 15.39 5.09
N TYR A 107 10.71 15.00 4.98
CA TYR A 107 11.73 15.36 5.95
C TYR A 107 12.44 16.62 5.46
N ARG A 108 12.84 17.49 6.39
CA ARG A 108 13.58 18.73 6.04
C ARG A 108 14.82 18.44 5.19
N LYS A 109 15.42 17.26 5.35
CA LYS A 109 16.55 16.75 4.57
C LYS A 109 16.83 15.28 4.94
N VAL A 110 16.72 14.36 3.99
CA VAL A 110 17.28 13.01 4.11
C VAL A 110 18.69 13.03 3.53
N VAL A 111 19.70 12.62 4.30
CA VAL A 111 21.11 12.60 3.87
C VAL A 111 21.61 11.17 3.89
N VAL A 112 21.88 10.61 2.71
CA VAL A 112 22.35 9.24 2.57
C VAL A 112 23.81 9.29 2.15
N THR A 113 24.70 8.70 2.96
CA THR A 113 26.11 8.54 2.61
C THR A 113 26.36 7.09 2.26
N LEU A 114 26.85 6.85 1.05
CA LEU A 114 27.07 5.52 0.48
C LEU A 114 28.56 5.37 0.23
N ASP A 115 29.14 4.27 0.70
CA ASP A 115 30.55 3.92 0.50
C ASP A 115 30.64 2.41 0.28
N SER A 116 31.00 2.00 -0.93
CA SER A 116 31.14 0.59 -1.32
C SER A 116 29.98 -0.31 -0.87
N THR A 117 28.75 0.22 -0.91
CA THR A 117 27.54 -0.42 -0.38
C THR A 117 26.71 -1.04 -1.50
N THR A 118 26.14 -2.23 -1.31
CA THR A 118 25.26 -2.83 -2.32
C THR A 118 23.91 -2.12 -2.38
N SER A 119 23.27 -2.08 -3.55
CA SER A 119 21.93 -1.52 -3.74
C SER A 119 20.90 -2.05 -2.74
N ALA A 120 20.88 -3.37 -2.54
CA ALA A 120 20.00 -4.01 -1.57
C ALA A 120 20.31 -3.60 -0.12
N ALA A 121 21.59 -3.50 0.27
CA ALA A 121 21.98 -3.07 1.61
C ALA A 121 21.65 -1.59 1.85
N ALA A 122 21.83 -0.74 0.84
CA ALA A 122 21.48 0.68 0.93
C ALA A 122 19.97 0.88 1.11
N VAL A 123 19.14 0.14 0.37
CA VAL A 123 17.68 0.17 0.53
C VAL A 123 17.26 -0.37 1.90
N ALA A 124 17.83 -1.50 2.34
CA ALA A 124 17.54 -2.06 3.67
C ALA A 124 17.85 -1.06 4.79
N ALA A 125 19.02 -0.39 4.73
CA ALA A 125 19.39 0.61 5.72
C ALA A 125 18.39 1.77 5.80
N LEU A 126 17.85 2.23 4.67
CA LEU A 126 16.84 3.30 4.63
C LEU A 126 15.49 2.86 5.22
N LEU A 127 15.10 1.61 4.99
CA LEU A 127 13.88 1.03 5.56
C LEU A 127 14.02 0.82 7.08
N ASP A 128 15.17 0.31 7.51
CA ASP A 128 15.50 0.11 8.92
C ASP A 128 15.56 1.43 9.70
N GLU A 129 16.11 2.49 9.09
CA GLU A 129 16.16 3.83 9.68
C GLU A 129 14.75 4.41 9.95
N LEU A 130 13.76 4.03 9.13
CA LEU A 130 12.36 4.37 9.32
C LEU A 130 11.60 3.40 10.24
N GLY A 131 12.25 2.35 10.75
CA GLY A 131 11.62 1.30 11.54
C GLY A 131 10.67 0.41 10.74
N ILE A 132 10.77 0.39 9.40
CA ILE A 132 10.02 -0.51 8.54
C ILE A 132 10.74 -1.85 8.54
N THR A 133 10.22 -2.83 9.28
CA THR A 133 10.85 -4.15 9.44
C THR A 133 10.23 -5.24 8.56
N ASP A 134 9.05 -4.99 8.00
CA ASP A 134 8.34 -5.94 7.13
C ASP A 134 8.56 -5.53 5.67
N TYR A 135 9.67 -5.99 5.10
CA TYR A 135 10.02 -5.71 3.72
C TYR A 135 10.64 -6.90 2.99
N LYS A 136 10.55 -6.89 1.67
CA LYS A 136 11.26 -7.81 0.77
C LYS A 136 11.98 -7.01 -0.31
N ILE A 137 13.27 -7.26 -0.45
CA ILE A 137 14.12 -6.65 -1.49
C ILE A 137 14.54 -7.75 -2.46
N ASP A 138 14.22 -7.55 -3.74
CA ASP A 138 14.56 -8.43 -4.86
C ASP A 138 15.09 -7.57 -6.01
N LEU A 139 16.31 -7.09 -5.81
CA LEU A 139 17.03 -6.23 -6.77
C LEU A 139 18.33 -6.94 -7.20
N THR A 140 18.71 -6.80 -8.47
CA THR A 140 20.05 -7.17 -8.91
C THR A 140 21.07 -6.35 -8.12
N ALA A 141 21.99 -7.04 -7.45
CA ALA A 141 22.99 -6.41 -6.62
C ALA A 141 24.01 -5.66 -7.50
N TRP A 142 24.14 -4.36 -7.27
CA TRP A 142 25.22 -3.53 -7.81
C TRP A 142 25.82 -2.71 -6.66
N THR A 143 27.10 -2.34 -6.77
CA THR A 143 27.80 -1.62 -5.70
C THR A 143 27.82 -0.13 -6.00
N ILE A 144 27.40 0.66 -5.01
CA ILE A 144 27.37 2.12 -5.06
C ILE A 144 28.68 2.67 -4.50
N ALA A 145 29.19 3.76 -5.08
CA ALA A 145 30.33 4.50 -4.53
C ALA A 145 31.59 3.63 -4.33
N THR A 146 31.98 2.91 -5.39
CA THR A 146 33.13 1.98 -5.36
C THR A 146 34.50 2.66 -5.37
N ILE A 147 34.56 3.93 -5.79
CA ILE A 147 35.80 4.70 -5.88
C ILE A 147 35.88 5.71 -4.74
N ASP A 148 34.86 6.53 -4.58
CA ASP A 148 34.75 7.56 -3.54
C ASP A 148 33.35 7.52 -2.91
N PRO A 149 33.22 7.82 -1.61
CA PRO A 149 31.92 7.96 -0.96
C PRO A 149 31.05 9.04 -1.61
N VAL A 150 29.75 8.75 -1.75
CA VAL A 150 28.78 9.70 -2.32
C VAL A 150 27.74 10.06 -1.27
N THR A 151 27.47 11.36 -1.13
CA THR A 151 26.38 11.87 -0.29
C THR A 151 25.24 12.39 -1.15
N LEU A 152 24.07 11.77 -1.02
CA LEU A 152 22.85 12.15 -1.72
C LEU A 152 21.87 12.82 -0.75
N LYS A 153 21.04 13.72 -1.29
CA LYS A 153 20.05 14.47 -0.52
C LYS A 153 18.68 14.31 -1.17
N PHE A 154 17.70 13.93 -0.37
CA PHE A 154 16.33 13.71 -0.80
C PHE A 154 15.34 14.37 0.14
N SER A 155 14.11 14.57 -0.34
CA SER A 155 13.00 15.12 0.44
C SER A 155 12.35 14.03 1.28
N THR A 156 12.28 12.81 0.73
CA THR A 156 11.70 11.64 1.41
C THR A 156 12.61 10.40 1.29
N TYR A 157 12.42 9.43 2.20
CA TYR A 157 13.11 8.13 2.08
C TYR A 157 12.56 7.30 0.92
N GLY A 158 11.27 7.45 0.59
CA GLY A 158 10.68 6.82 -0.59
C GLY A 158 11.35 7.29 -1.89
N GLU A 159 11.67 8.58 -1.99
CA GLU A 159 12.44 9.14 -3.10
C GLU A 159 13.86 8.56 -3.15
N ALA A 160 14.55 8.51 -2.01
CA ALA A 160 15.89 7.93 -1.91
C ALA A 160 15.93 6.46 -2.37
N ILE A 161 14.97 5.65 -1.92
CA ILE A 161 14.84 4.23 -2.29
C ILE A 161 14.54 4.09 -3.77
N MET A 162 13.64 4.92 -4.33
CA MET A 162 13.37 4.91 -5.77
C MET A 162 14.62 5.20 -6.59
N HIS A 163 15.40 6.21 -6.23
CA HIS A 163 16.62 6.54 -6.96
C HIS A 163 17.66 5.41 -6.97
N ILE A 164 17.75 4.62 -5.90
CA ILE A 164 18.64 3.46 -5.85
C ILE A 164 18.05 2.30 -6.67
N ALA A 165 16.76 2.01 -6.51
CA ALA A 165 16.10 0.89 -7.19
C ALA A 165 16.00 1.08 -8.71
N GLU A 166 15.73 2.31 -9.17
CA GLU A 166 15.51 2.63 -10.59
C GLU A 166 16.75 2.39 -11.46
N VAL A 167 17.96 2.46 -10.89
CA VAL A 167 19.20 2.14 -11.63
C VAL A 167 19.16 0.72 -12.19
N GLY A 168 18.56 -0.22 -11.45
CA GLY A 168 18.34 -1.60 -11.87
C GLY A 168 16.98 -1.84 -12.54
N GLY A 169 16.19 -0.80 -12.83
CA GLY A 169 14.81 -0.94 -13.31
C GLY A 169 13.80 -1.36 -12.24
N GLY A 170 14.18 -1.28 -10.96
CA GLY A 170 13.30 -1.61 -9.84
C GLY A 170 12.45 -0.45 -9.35
N LYS A 171 11.38 -0.79 -8.64
CA LYS A 171 10.50 0.16 -7.94
C LYS A 171 10.10 -0.42 -6.59
N TRP A 172 9.77 0.47 -5.65
CA TRP A 172 9.12 0.06 -4.42
C TRP A 172 7.59 0.22 -4.51
N TRP A 173 6.88 -0.64 -3.79
CA TRP A 173 5.42 -0.59 -3.58
C TRP A 173 5.08 -1.30 -2.26
N GLU A 174 3.92 -1.02 -1.68
CA GLU A 174 3.44 -1.72 -0.49
C GLU A 174 2.37 -2.75 -0.90
N ALA A 175 2.53 -3.99 -0.43
CA ALA A 175 1.55 -5.05 -0.65
C ALA A 175 0.31 -4.86 0.23
N PRO A 176 -0.83 -5.49 -0.11
CA PRO A 176 -2.04 -5.46 0.73
C PRO A 176 -1.83 -5.86 2.21
N THR A 177 -0.84 -6.71 2.48
CA THR A 177 -0.42 -7.13 3.84
C THR A 177 0.26 -6.02 4.64
N GLY A 178 0.70 -4.96 3.96
CA GLY A 178 1.50 -3.86 4.48
C GLY A 178 3.01 -4.08 4.37
N THR A 179 3.45 -5.15 3.69
CA THR A 179 4.85 -5.46 3.44
C THR A 179 5.39 -4.54 2.34
N VAL A 180 6.52 -3.88 2.57
CA VAL A 180 7.19 -3.07 1.54
C VAL A 180 7.98 -3.98 0.60
N MET A 181 7.66 -3.92 -0.68
CA MET A 181 8.27 -4.70 -1.73
C MET A 181 9.15 -3.79 -2.56
N VAL A 182 10.42 -4.14 -2.74
CA VAL A 182 11.34 -3.43 -3.64
C VAL A 182 11.84 -4.44 -4.64
N THR A 183 11.33 -4.38 -5.86
CA THR A 183 11.57 -5.43 -6.86
C THR A 183 11.89 -4.81 -8.22
N GLU A 184 12.70 -5.50 -9.01
CA GLU A 184 12.77 -5.23 -10.46
C GLU A 184 11.38 -5.37 -11.08
N TRP A 185 11.03 -4.42 -11.95
CA TRP A 185 9.82 -4.55 -12.73
C TRP A 185 10.18 -5.13 -14.09
N ASP A 186 9.42 -6.14 -14.53
CA ASP A 186 9.55 -6.64 -15.89
C ASP A 186 9.43 -5.44 -16.83
N ALA A 187 10.53 -5.14 -17.55
CA ALA A 187 10.51 -4.15 -18.59
C ALA A 187 9.42 -4.58 -19.58
N ILE A 188 8.30 -3.85 -19.65
CA ILE A 188 7.28 -4.10 -20.68
C ILE A 188 8.01 -3.94 -22.02
N PRO A 189 8.25 -5.01 -22.80
CA PRO A 189 8.92 -4.86 -24.07
C PRO A 189 7.97 -4.04 -24.94
N SER A 190 8.37 -2.84 -25.37
CA SER A 190 7.59 -2.07 -26.33
C SER A 190 7.59 -2.83 -27.66
N GLY A 191 6.60 -3.68 -27.89
CA GLY A 191 6.60 -4.55 -29.07
C GLY A 191 5.31 -5.31 -29.42
N ALA A 192 4.22 -5.19 -28.65
CA ALA A 192 2.94 -5.82 -29.00
C ALA A 192 1.77 -5.07 -28.34
N PRO A 193 0.57 -5.02 -28.96
CA PRO A 193 -0.54 -4.18 -28.52
C PRO A 193 -0.91 -4.49 -27.07
N ALA A 194 -1.14 -3.41 -26.31
CA ALA A 194 -1.49 -3.45 -24.90
C ALA A 194 -2.45 -4.59 -24.59
N ARG A 195 -2.04 -5.53 -23.73
CA ARG A 195 -3.03 -6.21 -22.90
C ARG A 195 -3.68 -5.12 -22.07
N SER A 196 -4.91 -4.80 -22.41
CA SER A 196 -5.77 -3.94 -21.62
C SER A 196 -5.93 -4.59 -20.25
N TYR A 197 -5.10 -4.17 -19.30
CA TYR A 197 -5.41 -4.33 -17.89
C TYR A 197 -6.62 -3.45 -17.63
N PHE A 198 -7.76 -4.09 -17.38
CA PHE A 198 -8.94 -3.42 -16.89
C PHE A 198 -8.56 -2.60 -15.65
N SER A 199 -8.75 -1.28 -15.71
CA SER A 199 -8.93 -0.47 -14.51
C SER A 199 -10.31 -0.81 -13.95
N MET A 200 -10.38 -1.71 -12.98
CA MET A 200 -11.59 -1.80 -12.17
C MET A 200 -11.49 -0.72 -11.09
N GLU A 201 -12.15 0.42 -11.31
CA GLU A 201 -12.76 1.14 -10.18
C GLU A 201 -13.81 0.18 -9.61
N LEU A 202 -13.52 -0.41 -8.45
CA LEU A 202 -14.49 -1.22 -7.74
C LEU A 202 -15.37 -0.31 -6.89
N THR A 203 -16.26 0.46 -7.51
CA THR A 203 -17.23 1.30 -6.79
C THR A 203 -18.39 0.39 -6.31
N GLY A 204 -18.27 -0.13 -5.09
CA GLY A 204 -19.34 -0.90 -4.46
C GLY A 204 -20.36 0.02 -3.78
N LEU A 205 -21.48 0.32 -4.44
CA LEU A 205 -22.64 0.94 -3.79
C LEU A 205 -23.42 -0.14 -3.00
N VAL A 206 -23.40 -0.05 -1.67
CA VAL A 206 -24.22 -0.90 -0.80
C VAL A 206 -25.67 -0.39 -0.86
N SER A 207 -26.59 -1.14 -1.47
CA SER A 207 -28.01 -0.79 -1.42
C SER A 207 -28.64 -1.18 -0.08
N ARG A 208 -29.48 -0.29 0.46
CA ARG A 208 -30.24 -0.52 1.70
C ARG A 208 -31.41 -1.48 1.41
N MET A 209 -31.54 -2.54 2.21
CA MET A 209 -32.85 -3.12 2.53
C MET A 209 -33.42 -2.39 3.74
#